data_AF-A0A5B0X3C4-F1
#
_entry.id   AF-A0A5B0X3C4-F1
#
_cell.length_a   1.000
_cell.length_b   1.000
_cell.length_c   1.000
_cell.angle_alpha   90.00
_cell.angle_beta   90.00
_cell.angle_gamma   90.00
#
_symmetry.space_group_name_H-M   'P 1'
#
loop_
_entity.id
_entity.type
_entity.pdbx_description
1 polymer ?
#
loop_
_entity_poly.entity_id
_entity_poly.type
_entity_poly.pdbx_seq_one_letter_code
_entity_poly.pdbx_strand_id
1 'polypeptide(L)'
;MEKIRTVAETLAILHQNHHLIGVERQPKQLKTSDFDGKVIFSNDPKTATVPPAFFTVQTIQELKAFGGVPDSRYGPEKMESYHPLPEPFSAERLANVSGNHIDLRKAFSAYIYGDSALVKDYEEMLNVKRFPMKVALYSGEELTITADNPLIIEDKEYCGEPVVLVYNQITIESEGKVICYTNGRVEANVIQGVGFGPQNFVNKGRDGANGIVGTGGVNGVSGVRGQSGYENKNRCITQPTSGTDGTHGSPGMNGSDGQPGQGADKLIITCAEARGVICLQSEGGDGGDGGHGGDGGYGGDGGDGGYGSMYSGRRRIATSILCNSGYGGNGADGGDGGNGGNGGNSGDGGSIEFNYSAGYPQISYSAEPSSAGASGRAGRGGKGGDGGDSWCNIDDRTKNLSCCGKPGIKGIDGKLGESGEPGKKGQIYINGKLR
;
A
#
# COMPACT_ATOMS: atom_id res chain seq x y z
N MET A 1 35.49 -15.73 -18.96
CA MET A 1 34.02 -15.56 -18.95
C MET A 1 33.42 -16.93 -18.73
N GLU A 2 32.49 -17.06 -17.78
CA GLU A 2 31.86 -18.35 -17.50
C GLU A 2 30.83 -18.65 -18.59
N LYS A 3 30.98 -19.82 -19.23
CA LYS A 3 30.03 -20.38 -20.19
C LYS A 3 28.64 -20.46 -19.54
N ILE A 4 27.59 -20.03 -20.24
CA ILE A 4 26.20 -20.26 -19.81
C ILE A 4 25.98 -21.77 -19.72
N ARG A 5 25.56 -22.24 -18.53
CA ARG A 5 25.26 -23.65 -18.28
C ARG A 5 23.98 -24.04 -19.01
N THR A 6 23.95 -25.26 -19.54
CA THR A 6 22.73 -25.89 -20.03
C THR A 6 21.83 -26.28 -18.85
N VAL A 7 20.54 -26.41 -19.10
CA VAL A 7 19.57 -26.92 -18.11
C VAL A 7 20.01 -28.24 -17.47
N ALA A 8 20.53 -29.16 -18.29
CA ALA A 8 21.03 -30.45 -17.81
C ALA A 8 22.26 -30.30 -16.88
N GLU A 9 23.18 -29.39 -17.21
CA GLU A 9 24.33 -29.08 -16.34
C GLU A 9 23.86 -28.47 -15.01
N THR A 10 22.91 -27.53 -15.01
CA THR A 10 22.35 -26.93 -13.78
C THR A 10 21.67 -27.98 -12.90
N LEU A 11 20.80 -28.82 -13.47
CA LEU A 11 20.13 -29.89 -12.72
C LEU A 11 21.12 -30.94 -12.20
N ALA A 12 22.16 -31.30 -12.97
CA ALA A 12 23.19 -32.23 -12.53
C ALA A 12 23.98 -31.69 -11.31
N ILE A 13 24.35 -30.40 -11.33
CA ILE A 13 25.01 -29.75 -10.18
C ILE A 13 24.10 -29.76 -8.96
N LEU A 14 22.81 -29.45 -9.14
CA LEU A 14 21.84 -29.49 -8.06
C LEU A 14 21.69 -30.90 -7.47
N HIS A 15 21.58 -31.94 -8.31
CA HIS A 15 21.51 -33.33 -7.87
C HIS A 15 22.78 -33.80 -7.15
N GLN A 16 23.94 -33.32 -7.58
CA GLN A 16 25.23 -33.73 -7.00
C GLN A 16 25.50 -33.07 -5.65
N ASN A 17 25.15 -31.79 -5.50
CA ASN A 17 25.55 -30.97 -4.36
C ASN A 17 24.41 -30.73 -3.36
N HIS A 18 23.15 -30.90 -3.77
CA HIS A 18 22.00 -30.63 -2.93
C HIS A 18 21.00 -31.79 -2.92
N HIS A 19 20.24 -31.88 -1.83
CA HIS A 19 19.13 -32.82 -1.76
C HIS A 19 17.88 -32.21 -2.39
N LEU A 20 17.58 -32.64 -3.62
CA LEU A 20 16.38 -32.24 -4.35
C LEU A 20 15.16 -33.07 -3.91
N ILE A 21 14.04 -32.38 -3.67
CA ILE A 21 12.76 -32.99 -3.27
C ILE A 21 11.67 -32.50 -4.23
N GLY A 22 10.86 -33.40 -4.78
CA GLY A 22 9.68 -33.06 -5.58
C GLY A 22 9.96 -32.76 -7.06
N VAL A 23 11.19 -32.92 -7.53
CA VAL A 23 11.56 -32.76 -8.95
C VAL A 23 10.82 -33.75 -9.83
N GLU A 24 10.57 -34.95 -9.33
CA GLU A 24 9.83 -36.01 -10.03
C GLU A 24 8.36 -35.65 -10.29
N ARG A 25 7.84 -34.62 -9.61
CA ARG A 25 6.46 -34.13 -9.76
C ARG A 25 6.37 -32.93 -10.71
N GLN A 26 7.52 -32.40 -11.16
CA GLN A 26 7.53 -31.26 -12.05
C GLN A 26 7.04 -31.67 -13.45
N PRO A 27 6.11 -30.91 -14.06
CA PRO A 27 5.62 -31.23 -15.38
C PRO A 27 6.73 -31.03 -16.42
N LYS A 28 6.90 -32.00 -17.32
CA LYS A 28 7.83 -31.86 -18.45
C LYS A 28 7.42 -30.71 -19.38
N GLN A 29 6.13 -30.56 -19.61
CA GLN A 29 5.57 -29.49 -20.43
C GLN A 29 4.48 -28.79 -19.62
N LEU A 30 4.52 -27.47 -19.62
CA LEU A 30 3.52 -26.64 -18.97
C LEU A 30 3.06 -25.55 -19.92
N LYS A 31 1.74 -25.43 -20.13
CA LYS A 31 1.14 -24.28 -20.79
C LYS A 31 0.25 -23.54 -19.79
N THR A 32 0.42 -22.22 -19.66
CA THR A 32 -0.34 -21.48 -18.63
C THR A 32 -1.84 -21.44 -18.90
N SER A 33 -2.27 -21.62 -20.15
CA SER A 33 -3.68 -21.72 -20.53
C SER A 33 -4.37 -23.01 -20.08
N ASP A 34 -3.61 -23.99 -19.56
CA ASP A 34 -4.19 -25.23 -19.03
C ASP A 34 -4.79 -25.03 -17.62
N PHE A 35 -4.66 -23.83 -17.05
CA PHE A 35 -5.14 -23.46 -15.73
C PHE A 35 -6.22 -22.38 -15.80
N ASP A 36 -7.10 -22.36 -14.80
CA ASP A 36 -8.08 -21.27 -14.65
C ASP A 36 -7.40 -20.03 -14.06
N GLY A 37 -7.13 -19.03 -14.91
CA GLY A 37 -6.52 -17.77 -14.51
C GLY A 37 -4.99 -17.83 -14.36
N LYS A 38 -4.44 -16.92 -13.54
CA LYS A 38 -2.99 -16.77 -13.38
C LYS A 38 -2.32 -18.03 -12.83
N VAL A 39 -1.13 -18.36 -13.35
CA VAL A 39 -0.30 -19.46 -12.84
C VAL A 39 0.73 -18.89 -11.88
N ILE A 40 0.81 -19.42 -10.67
CA ILE A 40 1.69 -18.92 -9.61
C ILE A 40 2.80 -19.94 -9.34
N PHE A 41 4.05 -19.51 -9.51
CA PHE A 41 5.25 -20.18 -9.01
C PHE A 41 5.69 -19.50 -7.72
N SER A 42 5.58 -20.22 -6.61
CA SER A 42 5.92 -19.71 -5.29
C SER A 42 6.77 -20.67 -4.46
N ASN A 43 7.42 -20.14 -3.43
CA ASN A 43 8.07 -20.91 -2.37
C ASN A 43 7.08 -21.48 -1.34
N ASP A 44 5.82 -21.04 -1.31
CA ASP A 44 4.75 -21.67 -0.51
C ASP A 44 3.93 -22.65 -1.37
N PRO A 45 3.97 -23.97 -1.09
CA PRO A 45 3.14 -24.95 -1.78
C PRO A 45 1.63 -24.69 -1.71
N LYS A 46 1.15 -23.91 -0.73
CA LYS A 46 -0.28 -23.57 -0.62
C LYS A 46 -0.71 -22.47 -1.58
N THR A 47 0.21 -21.60 -1.97
CA THR A 47 -0.04 -20.48 -2.89
C THR A 47 0.26 -20.87 -4.33
N ALA A 48 1.22 -21.78 -4.53
CA ALA A 48 1.64 -22.21 -5.86
C ALA A 48 0.55 -22.99 -6.61
N THR A 49 0.31 -22.62 -7.87
CA THR A 49 -0.60 -23.33 -8.77
C THR A 49 -0.03 -24.70 -9.16
N VAL A 50 1.30 -24.77 -9.29
CA VAL A 50 2.05 -26.00 -9.52
C VAL A 50 2.90 -26.29 -8.28
N PRO A 51 2.90 -27.51 -7.74
CA PRO A 51 3.72 -27.83 -6.57
C PRO A 51 5.21 -27.55 -6.85
N PRO A 52 5.91 -26.74 -6.04
CA PRO A 52 7.35 -26.53 -6.19
C PRO A 52 8.15 -27.79 -5.88
N ALA A 53 9.26 -27.97 -6.59
CA ALA A 53 10.38 -28.75 -6.07
C ALA A 53 11.23 -27.86 -5.15
N PHE A 54 12.03 -28.48 -4.29
CA PHE A 54 12.91 -27.75 -3.38
C PHE A 54 14.31 -28.34 -3.35
N PHE A 55 15.27 -27.46 -3.10
CA PHE A 55 16.58 -27.83 -2.58
C PHE A 55 16.94 -26.94 -1.40
N THR A 56 17.87 -27.40 -0.57
CA THR A 56 18.32 -26.68 0.62
C THR A 56 19.72 -26.13 0.39
N VAL A 57 19.91 -24.86 0.75
CA VAL A 57 21.21 -24.19 0.79
C VAL A 57 21.56 -23.92 2.25
N GLN A 58 22.79 -24.20 2.66
CA GLN A 58 23.21 -24.17 4.07
C GLN A 58 23.71 -22.80 4.51
N THR A 59 24.26 -22.00 3.58
CA THR A 59 24.84 -20.69 3.91
C THR A 59 24.62 -19.65 2.82
N ILE A 60 24.75 -18.37 3.18
CA ILE A 60 24.65 -17.26 2.24
C ILE A 60 25.80 -17.26 1.22
N GLN A 61 26.98 -17.72 1.60
CA GLN A 61 28.13 -17.88 0.73
C GLN A 61 27.85 -18.92 -0.37
N GLU A 62 27.27 -20.05 0.02
CA GLU A 62 26.86 -21.11 -0.90
C GLU A 62 25.79 -20.60 -1.87
N LEU A 63 24.78 -19.87 -1.37
CA LEU A 63 23.75 -19.27 -2.22
C LEU A 63 24.35 -18.25 -3.20
N LYS A 64 25.31 -17.42 -2.77
CA LYS A 64 25.99 -16.47 -3.63
C LYS A 64 26.79 -17.17 -4.73
N ALA A 65 27.57 -18.18 -4.36
CA ALA A 65 28.37 -18.96 -5.31
C ALA A 65 27.50 -19.70 -6.34
N PHE A 66 26.31 -20.14 -5.93
CA PHE A 66 25.40 -20.87 -6.79
C PHE A 66 24.58 -19.96 -7.71
N GLY A 67 23.95 -18.92 -7.14
CA GLY A 67 22.91 -18.14 -7.81
C GLY A 67 23.09 -16.62 -7.74
N GLY A 68 24.09 -16.12 -7.03
CA GLY A 68 24.37 -14.69 -6.86
C GLY A 68 25.25 -14.09 -7.93
N VAL A 69 25.59 -12.81 -7.76
CA VAL A 69 26.54 -12.08 -8.60
C VAL A 69 27.93 -12.11 -7.95
N PRO A 70 28.99 -12.60 -8.63
CA PRO A 70 30.33 -12.61 -8.04
C PRO A 70 30.88 -11.21 -7.76
N ASP A 71 31.56 -11.04 -6.61
CA ASP A 71 32.19 -9.76 -6.21
C ASP A 71 33.19 -9.24 -7.25
N SER A 72 33.80 -10.13 -8.04
CA SER A 72 34.74 -9.76 -9.10
C SER A 72 34.13 -8.89 -10.21
N ARG A 73 32.80 -8.81 -10.29
CA ARG A 73 32.06 -7.91 -11.19
C ARG A 73 31.93 -6.47 -10.67
N TYR A 74 32.29 -6.20 -9.42
CA TYR A 74 32.20 -4.87 -8.80
C TYR A 74 33.58 -4.22 -8.66
N GLY A 75 33.60 -2.88 -8.55
CA GLY A 75 34.80 -2.07 -8.32
C GLY A 75 35.03 -0.97 -9.36
N PRO A 76 36.16 -0.26 -9.29
CA PRO A 76 36.50 0.82 -10.22
C PRO A 76 36.45 0.34 -11.68
N GLU A 77 35.79 1.12 -12.54
CA GLU A 77 35.57 0.80 -13.99
C GLU A 77 34.72 -0.46 -14.26
N LYS A 78 34.08 -1.02 -13.23
CA LYS A 78 33.14 -2.16 -13.34
C LYS A 78 31.73 -1.73 -12.90
N MET A 79 30.92 -2.68 -12.45
CA MET A 79 29.58 -2.37 -11.94
C MET A 79 29.68 -1.67 -10.58
N GLU A 80 29.00 -0.54 -10.43
CA GLU A 80 28.82 0.10 -9.13
C GLU A 80 27.82 -0.70 -8.28
N SER A 81 27.97 -0.64 -6.95
CA SER A 81 26.96 -1.21 -6.06
C SER A 81 25.74 -0.30 -5.99
N TYR A 82 24.57 -0.84 -6.30
CA TYR A 82 23.31 -0.10 -6.37
C TYR A 82 22.25 -0.61 -5.38
N HIS A 83 22.54 -1.67 -4.63
CA HIS A 83 21.60 -2.24 -3.68
C HIS A 83 21.48 -1.35 -2.44
N PRO A 84 20.27 -1.11 -1.92
CA PRO A 84 20.10 -0.44 -0.65
C PRO A 84 20.88 -1.14 0.47
N LEU A 85 21.79 -0.41 1.11
CA LEU A 85 22.56 -0.93 2.23
C LEU A 85 21.71 -0.90 3.52
N PRO A 86 21.90 -1.87 4.43
CA PRO A 86 21.29 -1.83 5.75
C PRO A 86 21.87 -0.67 6.57
N GLU A 87 21.19 -0.35 7.68
CA GLU A 87 21.81 0.47 8.73
C GLU A 87 23.14 -0.17 9.20
N PRO A 88 24.07 0.58 9.80
CA PRO A 88 25.31 0.00 10.35
C PRO A 88 25.04 -1.20 11.27
N PHE A 89 25.89 -2.22 11.18
CA PHE A 89 25.70 -3.46 11.92
C PHE A 89 25.66 -3.23 13.44
N SER A 90 24.69 -3.87 14.11
CA SER A 90 24.58 -3.89 15.56
C SER A 90 24.01 -5.23 16.01
N ALA A 91 24.84 -6.04 16.67
CA ALA A 91 24.45 -7.35 17.17
C ALA A 91 23.30 -7.27 18.19
N GLU A 92 23.33 -6.28 19.08
CA GLU A 92 22.30 -6.06 20.10
C GLU A 92 20.93 -5.78 19.47
N ARG A 93 20.90 -4.91 18.46
CA ARG A 93 19.69 -4.56 17.71
C ARG A 93 19.11 -5.77 16.96
N LEU A 94 19.98 -6.63 16.42
CA LEU A 94 19.59 -7.77 15.57
C LEU A 94 19.42 -9.09 16.33
N ALA A 95 19.80 -9.16 17.61
CA ALA A 95 19.74 -10.40 18.39
C ALA A 95 18.32 -11.00 18.44
N ASN A 96 17.30 -10.15 18.61
CA ASN A 96 15.92 -10.58 18.83
C ASN A 96 14.98 -10.35 17.65
N VAL A 97 15.49 -9.90 16.51
CA VAL A 97 14.67 -9.71 15.31
C VAL A 97 14.50 -11.04 14.56
N SER A 98 13.42 -11.15 13.79
CA SER A 98 13.21 -12.27 12.87
C SER A 98 14.21 -12.20 11.71
N GLY A 99 14.43 -13.33 11.02
CA GLY A 99 15.25 -13.36 9.79
C GLY A 99 14.72 -12.47 8.66
N ASN A 100 13.49 -11.99 8.82
CA ASN A 100 12.79 -11.12 7.87
C ASN A 100 12.87 -9.64 8.25
N HIS A 101 13.71 -9.26 9.23
CA HIS A 101 13.95 -7.86 9.57
C HIS A 101 14.48 -7.06 8.36
N ILE A 102 14.08 -5.80 8.22
CA ILE A 102 14.39 -4.96 7.05
C ILE A 102 15.90 -4.89 6.75
N ASP A 103 16.74 -4.76 7.77
CA ASP A 103 18.20 -4.74 7.57
C ASP A 103 18.77 -6.10 7.17
N LEU A 104 18.21 -7.20 7.66
CA LEU A 104 18.62 -8.54 7.22
C LEU A 104 18.17 -8.80 5.77
N ARG A 105 17.04 -8.25 5.34
CA ARG A 105 16.61 -8.30 3.93
C ARG A 105 17.55 -7.49 3.03
N LYS A 106 17.85 -6.24 3.39
CA LYS A 106 18.80 -5.38 2.66
C LYS A 106 20.19 -6.00 2.59
N ALA A 107 20.72 -6.48 3.72
CA ALA A 107 22.01 -7.15 3.79
C ALA A 107 22.03 -8.43 2.93
N PHE A 108 20.96 -9.24 2.97
CA PHE A 108 20.86 -10.44 2.13
C PHE A 108 20.90 -10.10 0.64
N SER A 109 20.08 -9.15 0.17
CA SER A 109 20.05 -8.75 -1.23
C SER A 109 21.38 -8.15 -1.69
N ALA A 110 21.99 -7.26 -0.89
CA ALA A 110 23.31 -6.70 -1.15
C ALA A 110 24.41 -7.77 -1.16
N TYR A 111 24.32 -8.77 -0.27
CA TYR A 111 25.29 -9.86 -0.22
C TYR A 111 25.17 -10.77 -1.45
N ILE A 112 23.97 -11.24 -1.80
CA ILE A 112 23.80 -12.19 -2.92
C ILE A 112 24.00 -11.50 -4.28
N TYR A 113 23.47 -10.29 -4.44
CA TYR A 113 23.34 -9.64 -5.74
C TYR A 113 24.15 -8.35 -5.90
N GLY A 114 24.94 -7.98 -4.89
CA GLY A 114 25.85 -6.83 -4.86
C GLY A 114 27.28 -7.23 -4.49
N ASP A 115 28.09 -6.23 -4.12
CA ASP A 115 29.42 -6.45 -3.53
C ASP A 115 29.26 -6.91 -2.07
N SER A 116 29.54 -8.19 -1.80
CA SER A 116 29.36 -8.75 -0.45
C SER A 116 30.34 -8.18 0.57
N ALA A 117 31.43 -7.54 0.14
CA ALA A 117 32.35 -6.89 1.06
C ALA A 117 31.69 -5.73 1.83
N LEU A 118 30.66 -5.08 1.26
CA LEU A 118 29.95 -3.95 1.86
C LEU A 118 29.04 -4.34 3.04
N VAL A 119 28.70 -5.62 3.17
CA VAL A 119 27.78 -6.14 4.19
C VAL A 119 28.36 -7.39 4.87
N LYS A 120 29.69 -7.50 4.88
CA LYS A 120 30.41 -8.68 5.38
C LYS A 120 30.19 -8.92 6.88
N ASP A 121 30.02 -7.84 7.64
CA ASP A 121 29.67 -7.80 9.06
C ASP A 121 28.29 -8.42 9.38
N TYR A 122 27.38 -8.49 8.42
CA TYR A 122 26.07 -9.14 8.58
C TYR A 122 26.10 -10.66 8.34
N GLU A 123 27.19 -11.22 7.81
CA GLU A 123 27.25 -12.60 7.29
C GLU A 123 26.88 -13.67 8.32
N GLU A 124 27.45 -13.59 9.54
CA GLU A 124 27.17 -14.56 10.60
C GLU A 124 25.69 -14.53 11.01
N MET A 125 25.15 -13.33 11.19
CA MET A 125 23.74 -13.14 11.57
C MET A 125 22.79 -13.65 10.47
N LEU A 126 23.12 -13.43 9.20
CA LEU A 126 22.34 -13.94 8.07
C LEU A 126 22.31 -15.47 8.07
N ASN A 127 23.47 -16.11 8.25
CA ASN A 127 23.57 -17.56 8.33
C ASN A 127 22.78 -18.14 9.51
N VAL A 128 22.83 -17.49 10.68
CA VAL A 128 22.07 -17.95 11.87
C VAL A 128 20.56 -17.75 11.71
N LYS A 129 20.12 -16.65 11.08
CA LYS A 129 18.71 -16.24 11.08
C LYS A 129 17.92 -16.67 9.85
N ARG A 130 18.57 -16.91 8.70
CA ARG A 130 17.90 -17.21 7.42
C ARG A 130 18.27 -18.58 6.84
N PHE A 131 19.29 -19.24 7.36
CA PHE A 131 19.75 -20.53 6.85
C PHE A 131 19.62 -21.64 7.91
N PRO A 132 19.45 -22.92 7.49
CA PRO A 132 19.36 -23.41 6.11
C PRO A 132 18.10 -22.93 5.39
N MET A 133 18.25 -22.48 4.14
CA MET A 133 17.18 -21.92 3.32
C MET A 133 16.67 -22.97 2.33
N LYS A 134 15.35 -23.07 2.19
CA LYS A 134 14.71 -23.86 1.13
C LYS A 134 14.46 -22.96 -0.09
N VAL A 135 15.05 -23.32 -1.22
CA VAL A 135 14.88 -22.60 -2.48
C VAL A 135 13.87 -23.35 -3.35
N ALA A 136 12.87 -22.62 -3.85
CA ALA A 136 11.87 -23.19 -4.74
C ALA A 136 12.44 -23.35 -6.16
N LEU A 137 12.25 -24.54 -6.73
CA LEU A 137 12.68 -24.91 -8.06
C LEU A 137 11.48 -25.34 -8.89
N TYR A 138 11.35 -24.75 -10.06
CA TYR A 138 10.43 -25.16 -11.11
C TYR A 138 11.24 -25.55 -12.33
N SER A 139 11.12 -26.79 -12.79
CA SER A 139 11.92 -27.27 -13.91
C SER A 139 11.13 -28.13 -14.88
N GLY A 140 11.54 -28.12 -16.14
CA GLY A 140 10.86 -28.88 -17.18
C GLY A 140 11.56 -28.82 -18.53
N GLU A 141 10.93 -29.41 -19.53
CA GLU A 141 11.38 -29.33 -20.92
C GLU A 141 10.81 -28.06 -21.58
N GLU A 142 9.50 -27.82 -21.49
CA GLU A 142 8.84 -26.70 -22.16
C GLU A 142 7.90 -25.93 -21.23
N LEU A 143 7.98 -24.60 -21.29
CA LEU A 143 7.07 -23.67 -20.63
C LEU A 143 6.49 -22.71 -21.67
N THR A 144 5.17 -22.70 -21.84
CA THR A 144 4.46 -21.77 -22.72
C THR A 144 3.57 -20.84 -21.92
N ILE A 145 3.82 -19.53 -22.03
CA ILE A 145 3.10 -18.48 -21.32
C ILE A 145 2.17 -17.76 -22.29
N THR A 146 0.89 -17.70 -21.93
CA THR A 146 -0.21 -17.14 -22.74
C THR A 146 -0.71 -15.81 -22.15
N ALA A 147 -1.45 -15.03 -22.93
CA ALA A 147 -1.92 -13.69 -22.55
C ALA A 147 -2.90 -13.70 -21.36
N ASP A 148 -3.90 -14.57 -21.41
CA ASP A 148 -4.99 -14.62 -20.43
C ASP A 148 -4.56 -15.25 -19.09
N ASN A 149 -3.45 -15.99 -19.11
CA ASN A 149 -2.93 -16.73 -17.97
C ASN A 149 -1.47 -16.32 -17.72
N PRO A 150 -1.22 -15.13 -17.15
CA PRO A 150 0.14 -14.70 -16.85
C PRO A 150 0.79 -15.62 -15.82
N LEU A 151 2.11 -15.77 -15.93
CA LEU A 151 2.93 -16.44 -14.93
C LEU A 151 3.37 -15.44 -13.86
N ILE A 152 3.07 -15.74 -12.61
CA ILE A 152 3.48 -14.96 -11.44
C ILE A 152 4.58 -15.71 -10.69
N ILE A 153 5.69 -15.04 -10.40
CA ILE A 153 6.79 -15.54 -9.57
C ILE A 153 6.76 -14.73 -8.28
N GLU A 154 6.48 -15.36 -7.15
CA GLU A 154 6.34 -14.66 -5.87
C GLU A 154 6.78 -15.49 -4.66
N ASP A 155 7.28 -14.81 -3.63
CA ASP A 155 7.42 -15.39 -2.31
C ASP A 155 6.26 -14.93 -1.41
N LYS A 156 5.75 -15.83 -0.56
CA LYS A 156 4.59 -15.51 0.27
C LYS A 156 4.85 -14.42 1.30
N GLU A 157 6.05 -14.42 1.87
CA GLU A 157 6.43 -13.54 2.99
C GLU A 157 7.02 -12.21 2.52
N TYR A 158 7.21 -12.03 1.21
CA TYR A 158 7.78 -10.82 0.59
C TYR A 158 9.14 -10.45 1.19
N CYS A 159 9.98 -11.47 1.40
CA CYS A 159 11.31 -11.40 2.02
C CYS A 159 12.44 -11.51 1.00
N GLY A 160 12.10 -11.55 -0.29
CA GLY A 160 13.04 -11.75 -1.38
C GLY A 160 13.62 -13.16 -1.38
N GLU A 161 12.84 -14.17 -0.99
CA GLU A 161 13.32 -15.56 -1.08
C GLU A 161 13.43 -16.00 -2.55
N PRO A 162 14.54 -16.62 -2.98
CA PRO A 162 14.72 -16.95 -4.38
C PRO A 162 13.72 -17.98 -4.91
N VAL A 163 13.14 -17.71 -6.08
CA VAL A 163 12.37 -18.68 -6.88
C VAL A 163 13.09 -18.92 -8.20
N VAL A 164 13.45 -20.18 -8.46
CA VAL A 164 14.29 -20.57 -9.59
C VAL A 164 13.50 -21.37 -10.62
N LEU A 165 13.59 -20.96 -11.88
CA LEU A 165 13.00 -21.63 -13.04
C LEU A 165 14.10 -22.16 -13.94
N VAL A 166 14.02 -23.43 -14.35
CA VAL A 166 15.00 -24.09 -15.23
C VAL A 166 14.31 -24.91 -16.31
N TYR A 167 14.25 -24.41 -17.55
CA TYR A 167 13.50 -25.04 -18.65
C TYR A 167 14.29 -25.16 -19.94
N ASN A 168 14.16 -26.24 -20.71
CA ASN A 168 14.86 -26.30 -22.02
C ASN A 168 14.38 -25.16 -22.94
N GLN A 169 13.07 -24.93 -23.00
CA GLN A 169 12.48 -23.84 -23.77
C GLN A 169 11.42 -23.10 -22.97
N ILE A 170 11.48 -21.77 -23.03
CA ILE A 170 10.42 -20.88 -22.57
C ILE A 170 9.89 -20.13 -23.79
N THR A 171 8.62 -20.31 -24.09
CA THR A 171 7.89 -19.61 -25.15
C THR A 171 6.91 -18.64 -24.51
N ILE A 172 7.00 -17.38 -24.89
CA ILE A 172 6.06 -16.34 -24.48
C ILE A 172 5.23 -16.00 -25.71
N GLU A 173 3.97 -16.41 -25.70
CA GLU A 173 3.03 -16.09 -26.77
C GLU A 173 2.73 -14.58 -26.79
N SER A 174 2.04 -14.12 -27.85
CA SER A 174 1.67 -12.72 -27.98
C SER A 174 0.92 -12.25 -26.73
N GLU A 175 1.34 -11.11 -26.17
CA GLU A 175 0.81 -10.54 -24.92
C GLU A 175 0.96 -11.40 -23.64
N GLY A 176 1.61 -12.57 -23.72
CA GLY A 176 1.97 -13.37 -22.56
C GLY A 176 2.95 -12.65 -21.64
N LYS A 177 2.72 -12.77 -20.32
CA LYS A 177 3.48 -12.04 -19.30
C LYS A 177 4.01 -12.95 -18.20
N VAL A 178 5.25 -12.70 -17.80
CA VAL A 178 5.88 -13.19 -16.57
C VAL A 178 6.04 -12.00 -15.64
N ILE A 179 5.43 -12.06 -14.46
CA ILE A 179 5.50 -11.00 -13.44
C ILE A 179 6.24 -11.54 -12.22
N CYS A 180 7.35 -10.93 -11.86
CA CYS A 180 8.20 -11.31 -10.74
C CYS A 180 8.06 -10.29 -9.61
N TYR A 181 7.61 -10.74 -8.45
CA TYR A 181 7.45 -9.95 -7.22
C TYR A 181 8.52 -10.25 -6.15
N THR A 182 9.48 -11.11 -6.48
CA THR A 182 10.54 -11.56 -5.56
C THR A 182 11.87 -11.71 -6.31
N ASN A 183 12.89 -12.24 -5.64
CA ASN A 183 14.16 -12.56 -6.28
C ASN A 183 14.01 -13.76 -7.24
N GLY A 184 13.85 -13.47 -8.53
CA GLY A 184 13.65 -14.46 -9.58
C GLY A 184 14.93 -14.85 -10.29
N ARG A 185 15.12 -16.15 -10.56
CA ARG A 185 16.15 -16.64 -11.47
C ARG A 185 15.54 -17.55 -12.52
N VAL A 186 15.70 -17.18 -13.79
CA VAL A 186 15.19 -17.93 -14.94
C VAL A 186 16.37 -18.39 -15.78
N GLU A 187 16.54 -19.70 -15.90
CA GLU A 187 17.53 -20.34 -16.77
C GLU A 187 16.84 -21.15 -17.86
N ALA A 188 17.24 -20.95 -19.11
CA ALA A 188 16.74 -21.76 -20.22
C ALA A 188 17.77 -22.01 -21.33
N ASN A 189 17.58 -23.07 -22.13
CA ASN A 189 18.41 -23.18 -23.35
C ASN A 189 17.89 -22.18 -24.40
N VAL A 190 16.57 -22.05 -24.56
CA VAL A 190 15.94 -21.13 -25.51
C VAL A 190 14.88 -20.30 -24.81
N ILE A 191 14.93 -18.98 -25.01
CA ILE A 191 13.81 -18.07 -24.72
C ILE A 191 13.30 -17.48 -26.03
N GLN A 192 12.02 -17.67 -26.31
CA GLN A 192 11.38 -17.21 -27.53
C GLN A 192 10.15 -16.36 -27.21
N GLY A 193 10.18 -15.08 -27.59
CA GLY A 193 8.99 -14.24 -27.59
C GLY A 193 8.32 -14.22 -28.96
N VAL A 194 7.02 -14.50 -29.01
CA VAL A 194 6.22 -14.60 -30.24
C VAL A 194 5.28 -13.41 -30.32
N GLY A 195 5.30 -12.69 -31.44
CA GLY A 195 4.40 -11.56 -31.69
C GLY A 195 4.87 -10.26 -31.02
N PHE A 196 3.96 -9.28 -30.99
CA PHE A 196 4.17 -8.01 -30.30
C PHE A 196 3.27 -8.00 -29.06
N GLY A 197 3.85 -7.91 -27.88
CA GLY A 197 3.13 -7.70 -26.63
C GLY A 197 3.88 -6.66 -25.80
N PRO A 198 3.22 -5.82 -25.01
CA PRO A 198 3.86 -4.65 -24.41
C PRO A 198 4.98 -5.04 -23.42
N GLN A 199 4.89 -6.20 -22.77
CA GLN A 199 5.76 -6.60 -21.64
C GLN A 199 5.81 -8.12 -21.50
N ASN A 200 6.97 -8.76 -21.73
CA ASN A 200 7.12 -10.21 -21.54
C ASN A 200 7.60 -10.55 -20.13
N PHE A 201 8.61 -9.83 -19.63
CA PHE A 201 9.10 -9.97 -18.26
C PHE A 201 8.93 -8.66 -17.52
N VAL A 202 8.15 -8.69 -16.43
CA VAL A 202 7.89 -7.56 -15.56
C VAL A 202 8.46 -7.91 -14.19
N ASN A 203 9.41 -7.11 -13.72
CA ASN A 203 9.90 -7.16 -12.34
C ASN A 203 9.25 -6.02 -11.56
N LYS A 204 8.37 -6.37 -10.64
CA LYS A 204 7.44 -5.42 -10.01
C LYS A 204 7.45 -5.51 -8.49
N GLY A 205 7.47 -4.37 -7.82
CA GLY A 205 7.19 -4.28 -6.39
C GLY A 205 5.69 -4.30 -6.10
N ARG A 206 5.27 -4.70 -4.91
CA ARG A 206 3.84 -4.72 -4.57
C ARG A 206 3.31 -3.35 -4.19
N ASP A 207 2.10 -3.07 -4.64
CA ASP A 207 1.43 -1.80 -4.36
C ASP A 207 1.06 -1.68 -2.87
N GLY A 208 1.13 -0.46 -2.36
CA GLY A 208 0.69 -0.10 -1.03
C GLY A 208 -0.83 -0.12 -0.93
N ALA A 209 -1.33 -0.55 0.23
CA ALA A 209 -2.76 -0.47 0.52
C ALA A 209 -3.20 0.99 0.74
N ASN A 210 -4.36 1.33 0.21
CA ASN A 210 -4.97 2.63 0.47
C ASN A 210 -5.35 2.80 1.94
N GLY A 211 -5.29 4.03 2.42
CA GLY A 211 -5.76 4.44 3.71
C GLY A 211 -7.28 4.34 3.83
N ILE A 212 -7.73 4.07 5.05
CA ILE A 212 -9.14 3.97 5.40
C ILE A 212 -9.69 5.39 5.56
N VAL A 213 -10.88 5.61 4.98
CA VAL A 213 -11.61 6.87 5.13
C VAL A 213 -12.09 7.02 6.57
N GLY A 214 -11.86 8.19 7.15
CA GLY A 214 -12.35 8.56 8.48
C GLY A 214 -13.87 8.69 8.49
N THR A 215 -14.51 8.15 9.52
CA THR A 215 -15.96 8.25 9.68
C THR A 215 -16.36 9.68 10.05
N GLY A 216 -17.48 10.14 9.51
CA GLY A 216 -18.06 11.43 9.89
C GLY A 216 -18.49 11.46 11.36
N GLY A 217 -18.51 12.67 11.92
CA GLY A 217 -19.04 12.95 13.24
C GLY A 217 -20.56 12.84 13.28
N VAL A 218 -21.08 12.60 14.47
CA VAL A 218 -22.51 12.54 14.76
C VAL A 218 -23.01 13.95 15.06
N ASN A 219 -24.14 14.32 14.49
CA ASN A 219 -24.76 15.61 14.77
C ASN A 219 -25.22 15.69 16.23
N GLY A 220 -25.11 16.88 16.78
CA GLY A 220 -25.76 17.27 18.00
C GLY A 220 -27.28 17.24 17.87
N VAL A 221 -27.94 17.05 19.01
CA VAL A 221 -29.38 17.06 19.14
C VAL A 221 -29.80 18.49 19.49
N SER A 222 -30.81 19.02 18.77
CA SER A 222 -31.36 20.33 19.08
C SER A 222 -32.03 20.35 20.46
N GLY A 223 -31.96 21.51 21.11
CA GLY A 223 -32.60 21.77 22.38
C GLY A 223 -34.12 21.73 22.29
N VAL A 224 -34.74 21.45 23.43
CA VAL A 224 -36.20 21.40 23.57
C VAL A 224 -36.74 22.80 23.78
N ARG A 225 -37.79 23.15 23.05
CA ARG A 225 -38.51 24.42 23.21
C ARG A 225 -39.11 24.55 24.61
N GLY A 226 -38.97 25.74 25.19
CA GLY A 226 -39.59 26.13 26.45
C GLY A 226 -41.12 26.19 26.38
N GLN A 227 -41.78 25.89 27.49
CA GLN A 227 -43.23 25.98 27.61
C GLN A 227 -43.65 27.43 27.78
N SER A 228 -44.68 27.85 27.05
CA SER A 228 -45.23 29.20 27.17
C SER A 228 -45.93 29.40 28.51
N GLY A 229 -45.83 30.61 29.06
CA GLY A 229 -46.49 30.98 30.30
C GLY A 229 -47.98 31.29 30.12
N TYR A 230 -48.67 31.40 31.24
CA TYR A 230 -50.09 31.75 31.30
C TYR A 230 -50.30 32.85 32.34
N GLU A 231 -51.10 33.87 32.01
CA GLU A 231 -51.38 34.99 32.90
C GLU A 231 -52.87 35.24 33.03
N ASN A 232 -53.27 35.93 34.10
CA ASN A 232 -54.56 36.60 34.18
C ASN A 232 -54.39 38.13 34.13
N LYS A 233 -55.51 38.86 34.17
CA LYS A 233 -55.54 40.33 34.13
C LYS A 233 -54.59 41.03 35.12
N ASN A 234 -54.24 40.38 36.25
CA ASN A 234 -53.55 41.01 37.37
C ASN A 234 -52.23 40.32 37.79
N ARG A 235 -51.93 39.10 37.32
CA ARG A 235 -50.68 38.38 37.66
C ARG A 235 -50.35 37.26 36.66
N CYS A 236 -49.07 36.90 36.57
CA CYS A 236 -48.63 35.66 35.94
C CYS A 236 -49.08 34.45 36.78
N ILE A 237 -49.71 33.46 36.13
CA ILE A 237 -50.19 32.23 36.76
C ILE A 237 -49.16 31.11 36.60
N THR A 238 -48.60 30.97 35.40
CA THR A 238 -47.57 29.99 35.09
C THR A 238 -46.45 30.72 34.35
N GLN A 239 -45.24 30.67 34.90
CA GLN A 239 -44.09 31.27 34.24
C GLN A 239 -43.72 30.46 32.99
N PRO A 240 -43.34 31.11 31.88
CA PRO A 240 -42.74 30.41 30.77
C PRO A 240 -41.42 29.75 31.19
N THR A 241 -41.04 28.67 30.54
CA THR A 241 -39.72 28.06 30.72
C THR A 241 -38.79 28.47 29.59
N SER A 242 -37.49 28.53 29.86
CA SER A 242 -36.48 28.68 28.83
C SER A 242 -36.44 27.44 27.93
N GLY A 243 -36.03 27.62 26.68
CA GLY A 243 -35.59 26.50 25.87
C GLY A 243 -34.26 25.95 26.40
N THR A 244 -33.98 24.68 26.10
CA THR A 244 -32.70 24.07 26.48
C THR A 244 -31.66 24.33 25.39
N ASP A 245 -30.39 24.29 25.76
CA ASP A 245 -29.31 24.34 24.79
C ASP A 245 -29.33 23.10 23.88
N GLY A 246 -28.81 23.25 22.66
CA GLY A 246 -28.47 22.11 21.82
C GLY A 246 -27.28 21.33 22.36
N THR A 247 -27.01 20.15 21.81
CA THR A 247 -25.79 19.40 22.12
C THR A 247 -24.74 19.55 21.03
N HIS A 248 -23.47 19.41 21.39
CA HIS A 248 -22.37 19.56 20.45
C HIS A 248 -22.38 18.47 19.38
N GLY A 249 -21.97 18.81 18.17
CA GLY A 249 -21.61 17.82 17.16
C GLY A 249 -20.30 17.13 17.54
N SER A 250 -20.19 15.83 17.25
CA SER A 250 -18.93 15.11 17.49
C SER A 250 -17.92 15.41 16.38
N PRO A 251 -16.61 15.34 16.65
CA PRO A 251 -15.60 15.48 15.61
C PRO A 251 -15.70 14.32 14.60
N GLY A 252 -15.27 14.58 13.37
CA GLY A 252 -14.99 13.55 12.38
C GLY A 252 -13.67 12.84 12.68
N MET A 253 -13.58 11.57 12.33
CA MET A 253 -12.34 10.80 12.48
C MET A 253 -11.35 11.14 11.37
N ASN A 254 -10.05 11.07 11.69
CA ASN A 254 -9.00 11.21 10.68
C ASN A 254 -9.06 10.04 9.70
N GLY A 255 -8.71 10.30 8.43
CA GLY A 255 -8.36 9.24 7.50
C GLY A 255 -7.00 8.65 7.87
N SER A 256 -6.79 7.36 7.60
CA SER A 256 -5.48 6.75 7.81
C SER A 256 -4.56 7.01 6.63
N ASP A 257 -3.26 6.95 6.88
CA ASP A 257 -2.26 7.04 5.82
C ASP A 257 -2.37 5.84 4.86
N GLY A 258 -2.02 6.07 3.60
CA GLY A 258 -1.76 5.02 2.62
C GLY A 258 -0.43 4.34 2.92
N GLN A 259 -0.36 3.04 2.67
CA GLN A 259 0.87 2.28 2.87
C GLN A 259 1.86 2.54 1.74
N PRO A 260 3.18 2.50 2.00
CA PRO A 260 4.16 2.62 0.94
C PRO A 260 4.10 1.40 0.00
N GLY A 261 4.38 1.64 -1.28
CA GLY A 261 4.67 0.59 -2.25
C GLY A 261 6.02 -0.06 -1.93
N GLN A 262 6.15 -1.35 -2.26
CA GLN A 262 7.40 -2.08 -2.09
C GLN A 262 8.33 -1.84 -3.27
N GLY A 263 9.65 -1.81 -3.03
CA GLY A 263 10.61 -1.87 -4.12
C GLY A 263 10.55 -3.22 -4.83
N ALA A 264 10.88 -3.27 -6.12
CA ALA A 264 11.03 -4.55 -6.81
C ALA A 264 12.39 -5.19 -6.51
N ASP A 265 12.39 -6.52 -6.43
CA ASP A 265 13.58 -7.33 -6.18
C ASP A 265 14.45 -7.48 -7.45
N LYS A 266 15.35 -8.48 -7.48
CA LYS A 266 16.18 -8.77 -8.66
C LYS A 266 15.59 -9.90 -9.50
N LEU A 267 15.58 -9.71 -10.81
CA LEU A 267 15.26 -10.74 -11.80
C LEU A 267 16.48 -11.04 -12.67
N ILE A 268 17.01 -12.25 -12.60
CA ILE A 268 18.10 -12.73 -13.45
C ILE A 268 17.52 -13.70 -14.48
N ILE A 269 17.70 -13.39 -15.77
CA ILE A 269 17.27 -14.23 -16.88
C ILE A 269 18.51 -14.61 -17.68
N THR A 270 18.74 -15.90 -17.86
CA THR A 270 19.90 -16.41 -18.58
C THR A 270 19.46 -17.47 -19.57
N CYS A 271 19.84 -17.29 -20.84
CA CYS A 271 19.56 -18.29 -21.85
C CYS A 271 20.69 -18.53 -22.84
N ALA A 272 20.82 -19.75 -23.37
CA ALA A 272 21.81 -20.00 -24.40
C ALA A 272 21.45 -19.25 -25.70
N GLU A 273 20.18 -19.28 -26.10
CA GLU A 273 19.67 -18.62 -27.30
C GLU A 273 18.40 -17.79 -27.03
N ALA A 274 18.40 -16.53 -27.47
CA ALA A 274 17.25 -15.63 -27.38
C ALA A 274 16.67 -15.35 -28.78
N ARG A 275 15.34 -15.44 -28.94
CA ARG A 275 14.64 -15.30 -30.23
C ARG A 275 13.40 -14.41 -30.13
N GLY A 276 13.06 -13.79 -31.25
CA GLY A 276 11.82 -13.02 -31.41
C GLY A 276 11.85 -11.69 -30.68
N VAL A 277 10.68 -11.22 -30.22
CA VAL A 277 10.53 -9.94 -29.52
C VAL A 277 10.52 -10.18 -28.02
N ILE A 278 11.36 -9.49 -27.26
CA ILE A 278 11.46 -9.62 -25.80
C ILE A 278 11.32 -8.24 -25.18
N CYS A 279 10.26 -8.06 -24.38
CA CYS A 279 9.99 -6.81 -23.68
C CYS A 279 10.28 -6.97 -22.18
N LEU A 280 11.14 -6.10 -21.63
CA LEU A 280 11.55 -6.10 -20.22
C LEU A 280 11.01 -4.86 -19.49
N GLN A 281 10.44 -5.01 -18.31
CA GLN A 281 9.94 -3.89 -17.52
C GLN A 281 10.36 -4.02 -16.07
N SER A 282 10.95 -2.96 -15.50
CA SER A 282 11.28 -2.87 -14.08
C SER A 282 10.58 -1.68 -13.44
N GLU A 283 9.70 -1.93 -12.47
CA GLU A 283 8.94 -0.91 -11.76
C GLU A 283 8.79 -1.27 -10.28
N GLY A 284 8.72 -0.29 -9.38
CA GLY A 284 8.34 -0.56 -8.00
C GLY A 284 6.84 -0.80 -7.86
N GLY A 285 6.37 -0.96 -6.63
CA GLY A 285 4.94 -0.91 -6.31
C GLY A 285 4.43 0.52 -6.21
N ASP A 286 3.19 0.75 -6.59
CA ASP A 286 2.55 2.05 -6.39
C ASP A 286 2.33 2.33 -4.89
N GLY A 287 2.37 3.59 -4.49
CA GLY A 287 2.01 3.98 -3.13
C GLY A 287 0.50 3.98 -2.94
N GLY A 288 0.00 3.57 -1.78
CA GLY A 288 -1.43 3.61 -1.48
C GLY A 288 -1.92 5.04 -1.26
N ASP A 289 -3.13 5.36 -1.68
CA ASP A 289 -3.72 6.69 -1.44
C ASP A 289 -4.02 6.93 0.04
N GLY A 290 -3.91 8.16 0.52
CA GLY A 290 -4.32 8.55 1.86
C GLY A 290 -5.84 8.56 2.03
N GLY A 291 -6.32 8.05 3.17
CA GLY A 291 -7.74 8.07 3.52
C GLY A 291 -8.26 9.49 3.71
N HIS A 292 -9.47 9.79 3.25
CA HIS A 292 -10.08 11.10 3.51
C HIS A 292 -10.49 11.24 4.97
N GLY A 293 -10.35 12.43 5.55
CA GLY A 293 -10.88 12.74 6.88
C GLY A 293 -12.41 12.82 6.86
N GLY A 294 -13.04 12.38 7.95
CA GLY A 294 -14.49 12.47 8.12
C GLY A 294 -14.93 13.90 8.44
N ASP A 295 -16.07 14.32 7.92
CA ASP A 295 -16.66 15.61 8.28
C ASP A 295 -17.08 15.63 9.75
N GLY A 296 -16.96 16.76 10.43
CA GLY A 296 -17.47 16.95 11.78
C GLY A 296 -19.00 17.06 11.80
N GLY A 297 -19.61 16.57 12.88
CA GLY A 297 -21.05 16.62 13.07
C GLY A 297 -21.54 18.06 13.28
N TYR A 298 -22.73 18.39 12.81
CA TYR A 298 -23.35 19.69 13.08
C TYR A 298 -23.67 19.84 14.57
N GLY A 299 -23.56 21.04 15.11
CA GLY A 299 -24.07 21.36 16.44
C GLY A 299 -25.60 21.40 16.44
N GLY A 300 -26.22 21.00 17.55
CA GLY A 300 -27.66 21.11 17.73
C GLY A 300 -28.09 22.55 17.94
N ASP A 301 -29.21 22.96 17.36
CA ASP A 301 -29.79 24.28 17.60
C ASP A 301 -30.27 24.41 19.04
N GLY A 302 -30.28 25.61 19.58
CA GLY A 302 -30.90 25.90 20.87
C GLY A 302 -32.43 25.90 20.78
N GLY A 303 -33.10 25.43 21.82
CA GLY A 303 -34.55 25.47 21.90
C GLY A 303 -35.07 26.89 22.10
N ASP A 304 -36.17 27.27 21.44
CA ASP A 304 -36.79 28.58 21.67
C ASP A 304 -37.29 28.73 23.11
N GLY A 305 -37.25 29.94 23.65
CA GLY A 305 -37.86 30.28 24.93
C GLY A 305 -39.38 30.29 24.87
N GLY A 306 -40.03 29.91 25.97
CA GLY A 306 -41.49 30.01 26.09
C GLY A 306 -41.97 31.47 26.07
N TYR A 307 -43.02 31.77 25.31
CA TYR A 307 -43.59 33.12 25.26
C TYR A 307 -44.33 33.50 26.54
N GLY A 308 -44.38 34.80 26.85
CA GLY A 308 -45.37 35.37 27.77
C GLY A 308 -46.80 35.23 27.23
N SER A 309 -47.77 35.12 28.13
CA SER A 309 -49.16 34.66 27.87
C SER A 309 -49.90 35.24 26.65
N MET A 310 -50.72 34.39 26.01
CA MET A 310 -51.71 34.77 24.98
C MET A 310 -53.11 35.04 25.58
N TYR A 311 -53.51 36.30 25.84
CA TYR A 311 -54.92 36.61 26.16
C TYR A 311 -55.84 36.49 24.92
N SER A 312 -56.98 35.82 25.06
CA SER A 312 -57.97 35.51 24.00
C SER A 312 -58.81 36.72 23.59
N GLY A 313 -58.70 37.13 22.32
CA GLY A 313 -59.58 38.15 21.73
C GLY A 313 -59.08 38.72 20.39
N ARG A 314 -59.17 37.94 19.32
CA ARG A 314 -59.13 38.32 17.88
C ARG A 314 -57.87 38.96 17.23
N ARG A 315 -56.79 39.35 17.93
CA ARG A 315 -55.46 39.60 17.33
C ARG A 315 -54.40 39.54 18.43
N ARG A 316 -53.45 38.59 18.36
CA ARG A 316 -52.56 38.25 19.48
C ARG A 316 -51.09 38.44 19.11
N ILE A 317 -50.47 39.49 19.65
CA ILE A 317 -49.03 39.55 19.93
C ILE A 317 -48.93 39.79 21.44
N ALA A 318 -48.31 38.87 22.17
CA ALA A 318 -48.25 38.89 23.62
C ALA A 318 -47.19 39.88 24.11
N THR A 319 -47.60 40.97 24.76
CA THR A 319 -46.71 42.00 25.36
C THR A 319 -47.10 42.38 26.78
N SER A 320 -47.87 41.55 27.49
CA SER A 320 -48.13 41.83 28.91
C SER A 320 -46.85 41.62 29.72
N ILE A 321 -46.43 42.69 30.40
CA ILE A 321 -45.29 42.81 31.33
C ILE A 321 -45.37 41.88 32.56
N LEU A 322 -46.46 41.11 32.74
CA LEU A 322 -46.66 40.31 33.96
C LEU A 322 -45.94 38.97 33.94
N CYS A 323 -45.79 38.32 32.78
CA CYS A 323 -44.95 37.11 32.62
C CYS A 323 -43.71 37.45 31.80
N ASN A 324 -42.52 37.29 32.37
CA ASN A 324 -41.27 37.41 31.63
C ASN A 324 -41.12 36.21 30.69
N SER A 325 -40.75 36.42 29.43
CA SER A 325 -40.50 35.31 28.50
C SER A 325 -39.37 34.41 29.02
N GLY A 326 -39.42 33.13 28.62
CA GLY A 326 -38.30 32.21 28.78
C GLY A 326 -37.16 32.60 27.85
N TYR A 327 -35.93 32.33 28.26
CA TYR A 327 -34.75 32.55 27.41
C TYR A 327 -34.67 31.49 26.32
N GLY A 328 -34.14 31.85 25.15
CA GLY A 328 -33.74 30.86 24.17
C GLY A 328 -32.51 30.10 24.66
N GLY A 329 -32.46 28.80 24.40
CA GLY A 329 -31.25 28.00 24.62
C GLY A 329 -30.18 28.34 23.59
N ASN A 330 -28.92 28.17 23.94
CA ASN A 330 -27.80 28.36 23.02
C ASN A 330 -27.75 27.24 21.98
N GLY A 331 -27.38 27.58 20.75
CA GLY A 331 -26.92 26.61 19.78
C GLY A 331 -25.56 26.07 20.22
N ALA A 332 -25.33 24.79 19.95
CA ALA A 332 -24.09 24.13 20.31
C ALA A 332 -23.08 24.19 19.17
N ASP A 333 -21.80 24.05 19.49
CA ASP A 333 -20.76 24.06 18.47
C ASP A 333 -20.82 22.81 17.59
N GLY A 334 -20.42 22.97 16.33
CA GLY A 334 -20.19 21.84 15.44
C GLY A 334 -18.87 21.15 15.79
N GLY A 335 -18.79 19.85 15.48
CA GLY A 335 -17.57 19.09 15.63
C GLY A 335 -16.53 19.47 14.58
N ASP A 336 -15.26 19.32 14.91
CA ASP A 336 -14.17 19.53 13.97
C ASP A 336 -14.14 18.44 12.89
N GLY A 337 -13.65 18.78 11.70
CA GLY A 337 -13.39 17.81 10.64
C GLY A 337 -12.11 17.03 10.92
N GLY A 338 -12.10 15.75 10.54
CA GLY A 338 -10.91 14.91 10.60
C GLY A 338 -9.87 15.31 9.57
N ASN A 339 -8.59 15.10 9.89
CA ASN A 339 -7.51 15.27 8.92
C ASN A 339 -7.56 14.16 7.87
N GLY A 340 -7.14 14.48 6.64
CA GLY A 340 -6.82 13.46 5.65
C GLY A 340 -5.51 12.75 5.99
N GLY A 341 -5.42 11.47 5.65
CA GLY A 341 -4.19 10.69 5.73
C GLY A 341 -3.22 11.05 4.62
N ASN A 342 -1.93 10.82 4.85
CA ASN A 342 -0.89 11.00 3.86
C ASN A 342 -0.95 9.88 2.80
N GLY A 343 -0.57 10.18 1.57
CA GLY A 343 -0.33 9.17 0.54
C GLY A 343 0.96 8.40 0.83
N GLY A 344 0.97 7.11 0.49
CA GLY A 344 2.15 6.27 0.59
C GLY A 344 3.17 6.61 -0.49
N ASN A 345 4.46 6.56 -0.14
CA ASN A 345 5.53 6.63 -1.14
C ASN A 345 5.48 5.39 -2.04
N SER A 346 5.77 5.56 -3.32
CA SER A 346 5.93 4.39 -4.21
C SER A 346 7.28 3.71 -3.99
N GLY A 347 7.37 2.45 -4.38
CA GLY A 347 8.58 1.66 -4.29
C GLY A 347 9.61 1.99 -5.38
N ASP A 348 10.87 1.70 -5.09
CA ASP A 348 11.95 1.77 -6.08
C ASP A 348 11.84 0.63 -7.10
N GLY A 349 12.11 0.92 -8.37
CA GLY A 349 12.25 -0.12 -9.40
C GLY A 349 13.47 -1.01 -9.13
N GLY A 350 13.34 -2.29 -9.44
CA GLY A 350 14.35 -3.31 -9.20
C GLY A 350 15.36 -3.43 -10.34
N SER A 351 16.11 -4.53 -10.36
CA SER A 351 17.08 -4.80 -11.42
C SER A 351 16.72 -6.03 -12.25
N ILE A 352 16.81 -5.92 -13.57
CA ILE A 352 16.71 -7.06 -14.50
C ILE A 352 18.07 -7.27 -15.15
N GLU A 353 18.60 -8.49 -15.08
CA GLU A 353 19.81 -8.90 -15.80
C GLU A 353 19.43 -9.97 -16.84
N PHE A 354 19.43 -9.60 -18.12
CA PHE A 354 19.12 -10.49 -19.23
C PHE A 354 20.40 -10.89 -19.97
N ASN A 355 20.83 -12.14 -19.78
CA ASN A 355 22.06 -12.72 -20.31
C ASN A 355 21.75 -13.71 -21.43
N TYR A 356 22.41 -13.59 -22.60
CA TYR A 356 22.30 -14.58 -23.67
C TYR A 356 23.58 -14.77 -24.49
N SER A 357 23.81 -15.98 -25.01
CA SER A 357 25.03 -16.31 -25.80
C SER A 357 24.80 -16.29 -27.32
N ALA A 358 23.62 -16.64 -27.81
CA ALA A 358 23.29 -16.75 -29.22
C ALA A 358 21.90 -16.18 -29.56
N GLY A 359 21.65 -15.98 -30.86
CA GLY A 359 20.38 -15.45 -31.38
C GLY A 359 20.41 -13.95 -31.69
N TYR A 360 19.29 -13.46 -32.21
CA TYR A 360 19.09 -12.07 -32.64
C TYR A 360 17.71 -11.57 -32.19
N PRO A 361 17.46 -11.45 -30.87
CA PRO A 361 16.18 -10.96 -30.37
C PRO A 361 16.03 -9.46 -30.65
N GLN A 362 14.79 -9.01 -30.87
CA GLN A 362 14.43 -7.60 -30.77
C GLN A 362 14.04 -7.32 -29.31
N ILE A 363 14.89 -6.60 -28.60
CA ILE A 363 14.67 -6.31 -27.18
C ILE A 363 14.18 -4.87 -27.02
N SER A 364 13.02 -4.71 -26.37
CA SER A 364 12.55 -3.41 -25.86
C SER A 364 12.53 -3.44 -24.33
N TYR A 365 12.70 -2.28 -23.71
CA TYR A 365 12.76 -2.21 -22.25
C TYR A 365 12.21 -0.89 -21.71
N SER A 366 11.65 -0.92 -20.50
CA SER A 366 11.22 0.26 -19.75
C SER A 366 11.60 0.13 -18.27
N ALA A 367 12.06 1.23 -17.70
CA ALA A 367 12.28 1.35 -16.27
C ALA A 367 11.79 2.73 -15.83
N GLU A 368 10.53 2.78 -15.40
CA GLU A 368 9.89 4.02 -14.96
C GLU A 368 9.66 4.02 -13.44
N PRO A 369 9.64 5.20 -12.80
CA PRO A 369 9.18 5.32 -11.43
C PRO A 369 7.73 4.87 -11.32
N SER A 370 7.39 4.22 -10.21
CA SER A 370 6.01 3.91 -9.88
C SER A 370 5.27 5.15 -9.37
N SER A 371 3.94 5.06 -9.33
CA SER A 371 3.08 6.19 -8.94
C SER A 371 2.99 6.29 -7.43
N ALA A 372 3.27 7.46 -6.88
CA ALA A 372 3.05 7.71 -5.46
C ALA A 372 1.56 7.84 -5.13
N GLY A 373 1.20 7.51 -3.90
CA GLY A 373 -0.17 7.64 -3.40
C GLY A 373 -0.61 9.10 -3.32
N ALA A 374 -1.84 9.38 -3.72
CA ALA A 374 -2.44 10.71 -3.56
C ALA A 374 -2.74 10.99 -2.09
N SER A 375 -2.79 12.27 -1.72
CA SER A 375 -3.16 12.65 -0.37
C SER A 375 -4.66 12.49 -0.06
N GLY A 376 -4.96 12.23 1.21
CA GLY A 376 -6.30 12.24 1.74
C GLY A 376 -6.86 13.67 1.87
N ARG A 377 -8.11 13.87 1.45
CA ARG A 377 -8.83 15.14 1.63
C ARG A 377 -9.12 15.39 3.11
N ALA A 378 -9.11 16.66 3.50
CA ALA A 378 -9.59 17.09 4.81
C ALA A 378 -11.11 16.91 4.93
N GLY A 379 -11.55 16.49 6.12
CA GLY A 379 -12.95 16.58 6.54
C GLY A 379 -13.32 18.03 6.85
N ARG A 380 -14.56 18.42 6.57
CA ARG A 380 -15.09 19.74 6.87
C ARG A 380 -15.54 19.81 8.32
N GLY A 381 -15.30 20.92 9.00
CA GLY A 381 -15.88 21.19 10.30
C GLY A 381 -17.40 21.36 10.21
N GLY A 382 -18.11 20.75 11.15
CA GLY A 382 -19.55 20.87 11.29
C GLY A 382 -19.94 22.31 11.59
N LYS A 383 -21.05 22.77 11.03
CA LYS A 383 -21.63 24.07 11.42
C LYS A 383 -22.09 24.02 12.88
N GLY A 384 -21.94 25.11 13.61
CA GLY A 384 -22.61 25.30 14.89
C GLY A 384 -24.13 25.43 14.69
N GLY A 385 -24.89 25.07 15.71
CA GLY A 385 -26.34 25.22 15.74
C GLY A 385 -26.74 26.68 15.95
N ASP A 386 -27.93 27.05 15.49
CA ASP A 386 -28.47 28.38 15.73
C ASP A 386 -28.91 28.54 17.19
N GLY A 387 -28.85 29.76 17.73
CA GLY A 387 -29.42 30.05 19.05
C GLY A 387 -30.94 30.10 19.00
N GLY A 388 -31.60 29.58 20.04
CA GLY A 388 -33.05 29.61 20.16
C GLY A 388 -33.59 31.04 20.34
N ASP A 389 -34.77 31.30 19.79
CA ASP A 389 -35.37 32.64 19.84
C ASP A 389 -36.06 32.94 21.18
N SER A 390 -36.08 34.21 21.59
CA SER A 390 -36.92 34.70 22.68
C SER A 390 -37.45 36.11 22.41
N TRP A 391 -38.66 36.39 22.91
CA TRP A 391 -39.31 37.70 22.84
C TRP A 391 -39.47 38.31 24.23
N CYS A 392 -38.33 38.73 24.82
CA CYS A 392 -38.30 39.33 26.15
C CYS A 392 -38.69 40.81 26.20
N ASN A 393 -38.74 41.53 25.07
CA ASN A 393 -39.17 42.93 25.04
C ASN A 393 -39.59 43.43 23.63
N ILE A 394 -40.87 43.71 23.40
CA ILE A 394 -41.36 44.15 22.06
C ILE A 394 -41.04 45.60 21.74
N ASP A 395 -40.82 46.44 22.76
CA ASP A 395 -40.56 47.87 22.58
C ASP A 395 -39.12 48.18 22.17
N ASP A 396 -38.22 47.20 22.32
CA ASP A 396 -36.79 47.37 22.03
C ASP A 396 -36.20 46.11 21.42
N ARG A 397 -36.12 46.09 20.07
CA ARG A 397 -35.51 44.98 19.31
C ARG A 397 -34.06 44.71 19.74
N THR A 398 -33.34 45.70 20.28
CA THR A 398 -31.95 45.49 20.71
C THR A 398 -31.85 44.74 22.04
N LYS A 399 -32.88 44.80 22.89
CA LYS A 399 -32.97 44.00 24.13
C LYS A 399 -33.42 42.56 23.87
N ASN A 400 -34.10 42.27 22.75
CA ASN A 400 -34.45 40.89 22.39
C ASN A 400 -33.22 40.03 22.07
N LEU A 401 -32.13 40.63 21.59
CA LEU A 401 -30.87 39.91 21.35
C LEU A 401 -30.20 39.40 22.63
N SER A 402 -30.50 39.97 23.81
CA SER A 402 -29.91 39.50 25.09
C SER A 402 -30.65 38.29 25.68
N CYS A 403 -31.82 37.94 25.15
CA CYS A 403 -32.60 36.79 25.59
C CYS A 403 -32.70 35.64 24.58
N CYS A 404 -32.30 35.88 23.33
CA CYS A 404 -32.02 34.79 22.39
C CYS A 404 -30.76 34.03 22.81
N GLY A 405 -30.73 32.74 22.48
CA GLY A 405 -29.53 31.94 22.61
C GLY A 405 -28.42 32.45 21.69
N LYS A 406 -27.17 32.18 22.06
CA LYS A 406 -26.04 32.42 21.18
C LYS A 406 -25.95 31.29 20.15
N PRO A 407 -25.63 31.58 18.87
CA PRO A 407 -25.30 30.54 17.91
C PRO A 407 -23.99 29.86 18.32
N GLY A 408 -23.90 28.57 18.00
CA GLY A 408 -22.69 27.78 18.16
C GLY A 408 -21.63 28.14 17.13
N ILE A 409 -20.39 27.80 17.43
CA ILE A 409 -19.23 28.01 16.58
C ILE A 409 -19.11 26.85 15.58
N LYS A 410 -18.77 27.17 14.33
CA LYS A 410 -18.41 26.14 13.33
C LYS A 410 -17.12 25.44 13.78
N GLY A 411 -17.12 24.12 13.74
CA GLY A 411 -15.90 23.33 13.87
C GLY A 411 -14.85 23.71 12.82
N ILE A 412 -13.60 23.41 13.15
CA ILE A 412 -12.44 23.67 12.31
C ILE A 412 -12.39 22.59 11.22
N ASP A 413 -12.09 22.99 9.97
CA ASP A 413 -11.84 22.03 8.90
C ASP A 413 -10.52 21.28 9.18
N GLY A 414 -10.48 19.99 8.88
CA GLY A 414 -9.27 19.19 9.00
C GLY A 414 -8.16 19.66 8.06
N LYS A 415 -6.98 19.07 8.23
CA LYS A 415 -5.84 19.30 7.34
C LYS A 415 -5.84 18.31 6.18
N LEU A 416 -5.38 18.77 5.02
CA LEU A 416 -5.08 17.90 3.88
C LEU A 416 -3.86 17.04 4.24
N GLY A 417 -3.87 15.76 3.83
CA GLY A 417 -2.66 14.94 3.89
C GLY A 417 -1.59 15.41 2.91
N GLU A 418 -0.38 14.90 3.07
CA GLU A 418 0.69 15.07 2.09
C GLU A 418 0.63 13.96 1.03
N SER A 419 1.02 14.26 -0.20
CA SER A 419 1.16 13.23 -1.24
C SER A 419 2.42 12.41 -0.98
N GLY A 420 2.42 11.14 -1.40
CA GLY A 420 3.63 10.35 -1.36
C GLY A 420 4.68 10.83 -2.37
N GLU A 421 5.91 10.36 -2.18
CA GLU A 421 7.02 10.60 -3.09
C GLU A 421 7.17 9.45 -4.11
N PRO A 422 7.55 9.74 -5.37
CA PRO A 422 7.84 8.72 -6.37
C PRO A 422 9.16 7.99 -6.04
N GLY A 423 9.22 6.72 -6.43
CA GLY A 423 10.38 5.86 -6.24
C GLY A 423 11.47 6.13 -7.26
N LYS A 424 12.61 5.48 -7.09
CA LYS A 424 13.71 5.52 -8.05
C LYS A 424 13.41 4.61 -9.23
N LYS A 425 13.92 4.96 -10.41
CA LYS A 425 13.87 4.10 -11.59
C LYS A 425 14.67 2.81 -11.36
N GLY A 426 14.16 1.71 -11.89
CA GLY A 426 14.89 0.45 -11.94
C GLY A 426 16.05 0.45 -12.93
N GLN A 427 16.77 -0.66 -12.99
CA GLN A 427 17.91 -0.87 -13.88
C GLN A 427 17.73 -2.12 -14.72
N ILE A 428 18.04 -2.05 -16.01
CA ILE A 428 17.94 -3.19 -16.93
C ILE A 428 19.28 -3.36 -17.64
N TYR A 429 19.89 -4.52 -17.45
CA TYR A 429 21.17 -4.91 -18.03
C TYR A 429 20.94 -5.99 -19.08
N ILE A 430 21.37 -5.73 -20.32
CA ILE A 430 21.26 -6.67 -21.44
C ILE A 430 22.67 -7.09 -21.86
N ASN A 431 23.04 -8.32 -21.54
CA ASN A 431 24.37 -8.87 -21.78
C ASN A 431 24.28 -9.94 -22.88
N GLY A 432 24.36 -9.50 -24.14
CA GLY A 432 24.30 -10.37 -25.30
C GLY A 432 25.66 -10.88 -25.77
N LYS A 433 25.66 -12.05 -26.41
CA LYS A 433 26.84 -12.69 -27.04
C LYS A 433 28.00 -12.94 -26.07
N LEU A 434 27.67 -13.35 -24.84
CA LEU A 434 28.66 -13.82 -23.88
C LEU A 434 29.38 -15.03 -24.50
N ARG A 435 30.66 -14.84 -24.85
CA ARG A 435 31.55 -15.83 -25.47
C ARG A 435 32.20 -16.74 -24.43
#